data_AF-A0A956DV02-F1
#
_entry.id   AF-A0A956DV02-F1
#
_cell.length_a   1.000
_cell.length_b   1.000
_cell.length_c   1.000
_cell.angle_alpha   90.00
_cell.angle_beta   90.00
_cell.angle_gamma   90.00
#
_symmetry.space_group_name_H-M   'P 1'
#
loop_
_entity.id
_entity.type
_entity.pdbx_description
1 polymer ?
#
loop_
_entity_poly.entity_id
_entity_poly.type
_entity_poly.pdbx_seq_one_letter_code
_entity_poly.pdbx_strand_id
1 'polypeptide(L)'
;YAFIHGNWCLANSRPDGQHCGVDAELPLLWDTGCYADFTFPSVPDVSQPNRVNQIYWPTGDLSRRRAYESGVEAKVGEKFDDRLLMITGPLALARRDGTFRPRLEYGAVTAHDPVTPSRVRSWVDQGICVAGRPEWIFVKVYTHGAPDAQGESLLGRGGRMLHQSLAELNDGHRFKLHYVTAREMYNVAMAAMDGCAGDPHAYRDYLLPPPPIISQHQGTTS
;
A
#
# COMPACT_ATOMS: atom_id res chain seq x y z
N TYR A 1 13.21 -6.33 1.24
CA TYR A 1 11.83 -6.85 1.25
C TYR A 1 10.85 -5.73 1.55
N ALA A 2 9.54 -5.89 1.33
CA ALA A 2 8.51 -4.94 1.76
C ALA A 2 7.87 -5.40 3.08
N PHE A 3 7.44 -4.46 3.92
CA PHE A 3 6.89 -4.75 5.24
C PHE A 3 5.44 -4.24 5.38
N ILE A 4 4.66 -4.97 6.18
CA ILE A 4 3.34 -4.56 6.66
C ILE A 4 3.18 -5.10 8.07
N HIS A 5 2.90 -4.23 9.02
CA HIS A 5 2.76 -4.63 10.42
C HIS A 5 1.37 -5.25 10.65
N GLY A 6 1.30 -6.55 10.92
CA GLY A 6 0.02 -7.29 11.01
C GLY A 6 -0.96 -6.81 12.09
N ASN A 7 -0.46 -6.19 13.16
CA ASN A 7 -1.26 -5.54 14.21
C ASN A 7 -1.29 -4.01 14.09
N TRP A 8 -0.82 -3.45 12.98
CA TRP A 8 -0.69 -2.00 12.74
C TRP A 8 0.26 -1.24 13.68
N CYS A 9 0.97 -1.95 14.55
CA CYS A 9 1.76 -1.38 15.64
C CYS A 9 3.20 -1.00 15.27
N LEU A 10 3.44 -0.59 14.03
CA LEU A 10 4.77 -0.17 13.53
C LEU A 10 5.43 0.82 14.50
N ALA A 11 6.73 0.69 14.74
CA ALA A 11 7.52 1.51 15.66
C ALA A 11 6.85 1.70 17.03
N ASN A 12 6.44 0.59 17.67
CA ASN A 12 5.82 0.56 19.00
C ASN A 12 4.72 1.62 19.17
N SER A 13 3.76 1.65 18.24
CA SER A 13 2.88 2.81 18.13
C SER A 13 1.78 2.91 19.16
N ARG A 14 1.46 1.81 19.86
CA ARG A 14 0.40 1.81 20.87
C ARG A 14 0.91 2.37 22.20
N PRO A 15 0.14 3.25 22.86
CA PRO A 15 0.49 3.77 24.18
C PRO A 15 0.55 2.69 25.28
N ASP A 16 -0.17 1.58 25.09
CA ASP A 16 -0.21 0.45 26.04
C ASP A 16 0.96 -0.53 25.89
N GLY A 17 1.86 -0.31 24.92
CA GLY A 17 3.03 -1.16 24.65
C GLY A 17 2.68 -2.55 24.12
N GLN A 18 1.44 -2.78 23.68
CA GLN A 18 1.02 -4.07 23.13
C GLN A 18 1.39 -4.21 21.64
N HIS A 19 1.49 -5.45 21.20
CA HIS A 19 1.68 -5.88 19.80
C HIS A 19 3.00 -5.52 19.11
N CYS A 20 3.75 -4.53 19.60
CA CYS A 20 5.14 -4.24 19.24
C CYS A 20 5.85 -3.64 20.45
N GLY A 21 7.13 -3.95 20.64
CA GLY A 21 7.96 -3.43 21.74
C GLY A 21 9.25 -2.77 21.26
N VAL A 22 9.35 -2.47 19.97
CA VAL A 22 10.56 -1.94 19.33
C VAL A 22 10.31 -0.51 18.89
N ASP A 23 10.86 0.46 19.62
CA ASP A 23 10.77 1.88 19.26
C ASP A 23 11.53 2.17 17.95
N ALA A 24 12.75 1.65 17.84
CA ALA A 24 13.63 1.82 16.68
C ALA A 24 13.34 0.81 15.56
N GLU A 25 12.07 0.51 15.29
CA GLU A 25 11.68 -0.50 14.29
C GLU A 25 12.00 -0.05 12.87
N LEU A 26 11.82 1.23 12.52
CA LEU A 26 12.11 1.74 11.17
C LEU A 26 13.58 1.55 10.75
N PRO A 27 14.59 2.01 11.52
CA PRO A 27 15.98 1.77 11.16
C PRO A 27 16.33 0.28 11.18
N LEU A 28 15.78 -0.51 12.11
CA LEU A 28 16.00 -1.97 12.12
C LEU A 28 15.48 -2.65 10.85
N LEU A 29 14.28 -2.28 10.39
CA LEU A 29 13.72 -2.78 9.13
C LEU A 29 14.60 -2.36 7.95
N TRP A 30 15.04 -1.11 7.91
CA TRP A 30 15.94 -0.62 6.88
C TRP A 30 17.27 -1.41 6.83
N ASP A 31 17.92 -1.57 7.98
CA ASP A 31 19.23 -2.26 8.12
C ASP A 31 19.16 -3.74 7.70
N THR A 32 17.99 -4.36 7.82
CA THR A 32 17.76 -5.74 7.38
C THR A 32 17.36 -5.84 5.89
N GLY A 33 17.36 -4.72 5.17
CA GLY A 33 17.08 -4.63 3.74
C GLY A 33 15.60 -4.42 3.39
N CYS A 34 14.80 -3.89 4.31
CA CYS A 34 13.44 -3.47 4.01
C CYS A 34 13.44 -2.14 3.24
N TYR A 35 12.69 -2.06 2.13
CA TYR A 35 12.68 -0.88 1.26
C TYR A 35 11.41 -0.02 1.40
N ALA A 36 10.31 -0.60 1.88
CA ALA A 36 9.04 0.11 2.02
C ALA A 36 8.13 -0.52 3.07
N ASP A 37 7.33 0.33 3.71
CA ASP A 37 6.25 -0.05 4.62
C ASP A 37 4.87 0.23 3.99
N PHE A 38 3.94 -0.69 4.24
CA PHE A 38 2.56 -0.67 3.75
C PHE A 38 1.53 -0.79 4.89
N THR A 39 1.90 -0.41 6.12
CA THR A 39 1.07 -0.63 7.32
C THR A 39 -0.23 0.17 7.32
N PHE A 40 -0.22 1.41 6.83
CA PHE A 40 -1.35 2.34 7.00
C PHE A 40 -2.26 2.41 5.77
N PRO A 41 -3.58 2.61 5.93
CA PRO A 41 -4.27 3.04 7.15
C PRO A 41 -4.51 1.89 8.16
N SER A 42 -4.66 2.27 9.43
CA SER A 42 -4.95 1.38 10.56
C SER A 42 -6.15 1.83 11.40
N VAL A 43 -6.90 2.83 10.94
CA VAL A 43 -8.15 3.23 11.61
C VAL A 43 -9.09 2.02 11.85
N PRO A 44 -9.84 2.01 12.96
CA PRO A 44 -9.93 3.06 14.00
C PRO A 44 -8.82 2.96 15.08
N ASP A 45 -7.78 2.15 14.87
CA ASP A 45 -6.74 1.95 15.86
C ASP A 45 -5.91 3.22 16.12
N VAL A 46 -5.46 3.37 17.36
CA VAL A 46 -4.65 4.51 17.81
C VAL A 46 -3.30 4.61 17.10
N SER A 47 -2.82 3.52 16.50
CA SER A 47 -1.60 3.49 15.67
C SER A 47 -1.69 4.35 14.40
N GLN A 48 -2.89 4.75 13.96
CA GLN A 48 -3.05 5.54 12.73
C GLN A 48 -2.24 6.85 12.80
N PRO A 49 -1.38 7.15 11.82
CA PRO A 49 -0.71 8.44 11.71
C PRO A 49 -1.70 9.56 11.32
N ASN A 50 -1.32 10.80 11.64
CA ASN A 50 -2.00 12.00 11.16
C ASN A 50 -1.84 12.24 9.65
N ARG A 51 -0.93 11.52 8.99
CA ARG A 51 -0.74 11.50 7.54
C ARG A 51 -1.60 10.43 6.89
N VAL A 52 -2.36 10.83 5.89
CA VAL A 52 -3.32 9.97 5.18
C VAL A 52 -3.18 10.21 3.69
N ASN A 53 -3.46 9.19 2.86
CA ASN A 53 -3.50 9.31 1.40
C ASN A 53 -2.22 9.85 0.76
N GLN A 54 -1.06 9.47 1.29
CA GLN A 54 0.25 9.95 0.83
C GLN A 54 1.25 8.81 0.69
N ILE A 55 2.14 8.96 -0.29
CA ILE A 55 3.43 8.30 -0.31
C ILE A 55 4.43 9.30 0.28
N TYR A 56 5.21 8.91 1.28
CA TYR A 56 6.07 9.85 1.98
C TYR A 56 7.29 9.18 2.59
N TRP A 57 8.30 10.01 2.87
CA TRP A 57 9.52 9.62 3.58
C TRP A 57 9.42 10.05 5.04
N PRO A 58 9.63 9.16 6.03
CA PRO A 58 9.61 9.55 7.42
C PRO A 58 10.80 10.47 7.72
N THR A 59 10.66 11.38 8.69
CA THR A 59 11.69 12.38 9.01
C THR A 59 11.84 12.57 10.51
N GLY A 60 12.93 13.25 10.92
CA GLY A 60 13.29 13.42 12.33
C GLY A 60 14.08 12.23 12.85
N ASP A 61 13.90 11.93 14.14
CA ASP A 61 14.57 10.81 14.79
C ASP A 61 13.82 9.50 14.52
N LEU A 62 14.31 8.72 13.56
CA LEU A 62 13.71 7.47 13.13
C LEU A 62 13.82 6.34 14.17
N SER A 63 14.61 6.52 15.23
CA SER A 63 14.76 5.53 16.30
C SER A 63 13.65 5.58 17.36
N ARG A 64 12.75 6.56 17.28
CA ARG A 64 11.69 6.76 18.27
C ARG A 64 10.41 6.00 17.94
N ARG A 65 9.66 5.66 18.98
CA ARG A 65 8.26 5.24 18.84
C ARG A 65 7.48 6.20 17.93
N ARG A 66 6.62 5.65 17.08
CA ARG A 66 5.80 6.40 16.12
C ARG A 66 6.60 7.32 15.19
N ALA A 67 7.87 7.01 14.90
CA ALA A 67 8.70 7.82 14.00
C ALA A 67 8.07 8.07 12.61
N TYR A 68 7.15 7.21 12.18
CA TYR A 68 6.41 7.38 10.92
C TYR A 68 5.41 8.55 10.90
N GLU A 69 5.05 9.16 12.05
CA GLU A 69 4.08 10.27 12.08
C GLU A 69 4.61 11.55 11.40
N SER A 70 5.91 11.75 11.43
CA SER A 70 6.57 12.89 10.78
C SER A 70 7.18 12.45 9.46
N GLY A 71 7.00 13.24 8.42
CA GLY A 71 7.50 12.89 7.10
C GLY A 71 7.34 13.99 6.07
N VAL A 72 7.99 13.82 4.92
CA VAL A 72 7.86 14.68 3.75
C VAL A 72 7.25 13.90 2.61
N GLU A 73 6.31 14.52 1.90
CA GLU A 73 5.63 13.90 0.77
C GLU A 73 6.64 13.51 -0.32
N ALA A 74 6.49 12.31 -0.87
CA ALA A 74 7.30 11.83 -1.98
C ALA A 74 6.98 12.66 -3.22
N LYS A 75 8.01 13.22 -3.85
CA LYS A 75 7.86 14.12 -5.00
C LYS A 75 8.99 13.94 -6.00
N VAL A 76 8.75 14.36 -7.24
CA VAL A 76 9.76 14.37 -8.30
C VAL A 76 10.99 15.15 -7.85
N GLY A 77 12.17 14.56 -8.04
CA GLY A 77 13.47 15.14 -7.72
C GLY A 77 13.93 14.95 -6.26
N GLU A 78 13.14 14.32 -5.39
CA GLU A 78 13.54 14.09 -3.99
C GLU A 78 13.36 12.61 -3.61
N LYS A 79 14.47 11.97 -3.23
CA LYS A 79 14.53 10.59 -2.78
C LYS A 79 15.51 10.45 -1.62
N PHE A 80 15.27 9.44 -0.79
CA PHE A 80 16.15 9.07 0.31
C PHE A 80 16.55 7.60 0.14
N ASP A 81 17.77 7.27 0.55
CA ASP A 81 18.38 5.94 0.47
C ASP A 81 18.92 5.49 1.84
N ASP A 82 18.33 6.03 2.92
CA ASP A 82 18.70 5.78 4.31
C ASP A 82 17.49 5.43 5.19
N ARG A 83 16.31 5.21 4.56
CA ARG A 83 15.04 4.95 5.25
C ARG A 83 14.01 4.29 4.33
N LEU A 84 12.98 3.72 4.95
CA LEU A 84 11.85 3.12 4.24
C LEU A 84 10.97 4.17 3.55
N LEU A 85 10.42 3.83 2.38
CA LEU A 85 9.32 4.58 1.80
C LEU A 85 7.99 4.15 2.43
N MET A 86 7.20 5.11 2.93
CA MET A 86 5.87 4.83 3.46
C MET A 86 4.85 4.91 2.34
N ILE A 87 4.20 3.80 1.99
CA ILE A 87 3.16 3.73 0.95
C ILE A 87 1.82 3.44 1.62
N THR A 88 1.02 4.49 1.80
CA THR A 88 -0.28 4.37 2.47
C THR A 88 -1.40 3.98 1.51
N GLY A 89 -2.45 3.36 2.07
CA GLY A 89 -3.70 3.08 1.37
C GLY A 89 -4.71 4.23 1.51
N PRO A 90 -5.86 4.12 0.84
CA PRO A 90 -6.91 5.13 0.88
C PRO A 90 -7.58 5.16 2.25
N LEU A 91 -7.76 6.36 2.80
CA LEU A 91 -8.52 6.68 3.99
C LEU A 91 -9.43 7.88 3.70
N ALA A 92 -10.74 7.68 3.77
CA ALA A 92 -11.72 8.71 3.41
C ALA A 92 -12.99 8.63 4.26
N LEU A 93 -13.66 9.76 4.41
CA LEU A 93 -15.07 9.78 4.81
C LEU A 93 -15.93 9.58 3.56
N ALA A 94 -16.57 8.43 3.46
CA ALA A 94 -17.44 8.07 2.35
C ALA A 94 -18.90 7.93 2.81
N ARG A 95 -19.80 7.62 1.88
CA ARG A 95 -21.20 7.28 2.17
C ARG A 95 -21.42 5.78 1.99
N ARG A 96 -22.29 5.19 2.81
CA ARG A 96 -22.77 3.82 2.58
C ARG A 96 -23.70 3.81 1.37
N ASP A 97 -23.51 2.83 0.48
CA ASP A 97 -24.33 2.64 -0.71
C ASP A 97 -25.82 2.62 -0.38
N GLY A 98 -26.62 3.36 -1.18
CA GLY A 98 -28.06 3.48 -1.01
C GLY A 98 -28.51 4.30 0.21
N THR A 99 -27.60 4.97 0.93
CA THR A 99 -27.96 5.76 2.13
C THR A 99 -27.22 7.11 2.24
N PHE A 100 -27.60 7.92 3.23
CA PHE A 100 -26.89 9.14 3.63
C PHE A 100 -25.94 8.91 4.84
N ARG A 101 -25.81 7.67 5.31
CA ARG A 101 -24.99 7.38 6.50
C ARG A 101 -23.51 7.46 6.13
N PRO A 102 -22.69 8.21 6.89
CA PRO A 102 -21.25 8.24 6.67
C PRO A 102 -20.63 6.88 6.99
N ARG A 103 -19.51 6.58 6.35
CA ARG A 103 -18.61 5.47 6.70
C ARG A 103 -17.17 5.93 6.56
N LEU A 104 -16.31 5.33 7.36
CA LEU A 104 -14.88 5.42 7.14
C LEU A 104 -14.51 4.37 6.09
N GLU A 105 -13.96 4.82 4.97
CA GLU A 105 -13.29 3.96 3.99
C GLU A 105 -11.81 3.92 4.35
N TYR A 106 -11.23 2.74 4.45
CA TYR A 106 -9.83 2.54 4.83
C TYR A 106 -9.18 1.37 4.10
N GLY A 107 -9.76 0.95 2.96
CA GLY A 107 -9.18 -0.06 2.08
C GLY A 107 -9.29 -1.50 2.58
N ALA A 108 -10.00 -1.78 3.68
CA ALA A 108 -10.25 -3.13 4.14
C ALA A 108 -11.32 -3.83 3.29
N VAL A 109 -10.97 -4.94 2.66
CA VAL A 109 -11.91 -5.80 1.94
C VAL A 109 -12.14 -7.05 2.79
N THR A 110 -13.38 -7.23 3.25
CA THR A 110 -13.75 -8.31 4.17
C THR A 110 -15.08 -8.93 3.76
N ALA A 111 -15.44 -10.08 4.34
CA ALA A 111 -16.74 -10.71 4.06
C ALA A 111 -17.93 -9.83 4.48
N HIS A 112 -17.76 -8.98 5.50
CA HIS A 112 -18.83 -8.15 6.07
C HIS A 112 -18.82 -6.72 5.49
N ASP A 113 -17.75 -6.34 4.81
CA ASP A 113 -17.62 -5.11 4.05
C ASP A 113 -16.94 -5.42 2.70
N PRO A 114 -17.69 -6.04 1.76
CA PRO A 114 -17.16 -6.44 0.47
C PRO A 114 -16.91 -5.22 -0.44
N VAL A 115 -16.26 -5.47 -1.57
CA VAL A 115 -16.00 -4.44 -2.58
C VAL A 115 -17.29 -4.05 -3.30
N THR A 116 -17.51 -2.77 -3.52
CA THR A 116 -18.54 -2.25 -4.41
C THR A 116 -17.95 -1.21 -5.37
N PRO A 117 -18.60 -0.90 -6.51
CA PRO A 117 -18.11 0.11 -7.44
C PRO A 117 -17.88 1.49 -6.80
N SER A 118 -18.69 1.89 -5.81
CA SER A 118 -18.52 3.17 -5.12
C SER A 118 -17.27 3.18 -4.24
N ARG A 119 -16.92 2.04 -3.62
CA ARG A 119 -15.68 1.90 -2.86
C ARG A 119 -14.47 1.99 -3.76
N VAL A 120 -14.49 1.29 -4.90
CA VAL A 120 -13.41 1.37 -5.90
C VAL A 120 -13.20 2.82 -6.36
N ARG A 121 -14.28 3.54 -6.69
CA ARG A 121 -14.19 4.98 -7.00
C ARG A 121 -13.61 5.78 -5.85
N SER A 122 -14.09 5.58 -4.63
CA SER A 122 -13.57 6.27 -3.44
C SER A 122 -12.07 6.04 -3.25
N TRP A 123 -11.53 4.87 -3.58
CA TRP A 123 -10.09 4.60 -3.48
C TRP A 123 -9.28 5.38 -4.51
N VAL A 124 -9.75 5.40 -5.76
CA VAL A 124 -9.12 6.13 -6.87
C VAL A 124 -9.19 7.64 -6.63
N ASP A 125 -10.33 8.12 -6.15
CA ASP A 125 -10.59 9.54 -5.86
C ASP A 125 -9.65 10.11 -4.77
N GLN A 126 -8.99 9.26 -3.97
CA GLN A 126 -7.98 9.73 -3.02
C GLN A 126 -6.70 10.23 -3.72
N GLY A 127 -6.49 9.90 -4.99
CA GLY A 127 -5.43 10.49 -5.82
C GLY A 127 -4.02 10.30 -5.26
N ILE A 128 -3.78 9.23 -4.49
CA ILE A 128 -2.48 8.95 -3.88
C ILE A 128 -1.47 8.79 -5.01
N CYS A 129 -0.48 9.67 -5.08
CA CYS A 129 0.54 9.71 -6.13
C CYS A 129 1.86 10.21 -5.57
N VAL A 130 2.90 10.16 -6.39
CA VAL A 130 4.13 10.94 -6.16
C VAL A 130 3.87 12.35 -6.65
N ALA A 131 4.10 13.36 -5.82
CA ALA A 131 3.83 14.74 -6.19
C ALA A 131 4.68 15.17 -7.40
N GLY A 132 4.01 15.73 -8.41
CA GLY A 132 4.59 15.98 -9.74
C GLY A 132 4.36 14.85 -10.76
N ARG A 133 3.76 13.73 -10.36
CA ARG A 133 3.28 12.64 -11.24
C ARG A 133 1.84 12.21 -10.88
N PRO A 134 0.86 13.13 -10.92
CA PRO A 134 -0.53 12.85 -10.52
C PRO A 134 -1.24 11.84 -11.43
N GLU A 135 -0.71 11.58 -12.63
CA GLU A 135 -1.24 10.60 -13.58
C GLU A 135 -1.04 9.14 -13.14
N TRP A 136 -0.13 8.88 -12.18
CA TRP A 136 0.08 7.55 -11.61
C TRP A 136 -0.54 7.46 -10.22
N ILE A 137 -1.74 6.89 -10.16
CA ILE A 137 -2.51 6.73 -8.92
C ILE A 137 -2.23 5.36 -8.29
N PHE A 138 -1.88 5.37 -7.02
CA PHE A 138 -1.53 4.19 -6.22
C PHE A 138 -2.72 3.81 -5.34
N VAL A 139 -3.24 2.60 -5.53
CA VAL A 139 -4.32 2.06 -4.70
C VAL A 139 -3.82 0.84 -3.96
N LYS A 140 -3.62 0.98 -2.65
CA LYS A 140 -3.27 -0.12 -1.74
C LYS A 140 -4.44 -0.43 -0.82
N VAL A 141 -5.10 -1.56 -1.09
CA VAL A 141 -6.15 -2.15 -0.25
C VAL A 141 -5.62 -3.41 0.42
N TYR A 142 -6.30 -3.88 1.47
CA TYR A 142 -5.88 -5.07 2.21
C TYR A 142 -7.08 -5.93 2.60
N THR A 143 -6.81 -7.18 2.92
CA THR A 143 -7.76 -8.06 3.58
C THR A 143 -7.16 -8.53 4.89
N HIS A 144 -7.99 -8.88 5.86
CA HIS A 144 -7.52 -9.81 6.89
C HIS A 144 -7.27 -11.15 6.20
N GLY A 145 -6.35 -11.99 6.72
CA GLY A 145 -5.93 -13.22 6.05
C GLY A 145 -7.05 -14.22 5.72
N ALA A 146 -6.71 -15.49 5.49
CA ALA A 146 -7.67 -16.49 5.05
C ALA A 146 -8.18 -17.45 6.16
N PRO A 147 -8.79 -17.01 7.28
CA PRO A 147 -9.77 -17.85 7.96
C PRO A 147 -10.91 -18.15 6.98
N ASP A 148 -11.47 -19.37 6.99
CA ASP A 148 -12.45 -19.85 5.98
C ASP A 148 -13.62 -18.87 5.74
N ALA A 149 -14.09 -18.18 6.79
CA ALA A 149 -15.15 -17.18 6.69
C ALA A 149 -14.78 -15.93 5.87
N GLN A 150 -13.49 -15.61 5.72
CA GLN A 150 -13.01 -14.48 4.90
C GLN A 150 -12.72 -14.89 3.45
N GLY A 151 -12.60 -16.20 3.16
CA GLY A 151 -12.33 -16.71 1.82
C GLY A 151 -13.39 -16.27 0.80
N GLU A 152 -14.66 -16.20 1.20
CA GLU A 152 -15.75 -15.76 0.31
C GLU A 152 -15.61 -14.30 -0.16
N SER A 153 -14.96 -13.45 0.65
CA SER A 153 -14.76 -12.03 0.31
C SER A 153 -13.83 -11.83 -0.87
N LEU A 154 -12.85 -12.72 -1.06
CA LEU A 154 -11.83 -12.64 -2.11
C LEU A 154 -11.98 -13.71 -3.20
N LEU A 155 -12.35 -14.93 -2.83
CA LEU A 155 -12.45 -16.06 -3.76
C LEU A 155 -13.90 -16.30 -4.20
N GLY A 156 -14.87 -15.73 -3.48
CA GLY A 156 -16.30 -15.85 -3.75
C GLY A 156 -16.86 -14.68 -4.57
N ARG A 157 -18.10 -14.29 -4.24
CA ARG A 157 -18.81 -13.20 -4.95
C ARG A 157 -18.11 -11.85 -4.77
N GLY A 158 -17.52 -11.59 -3.60
CA GLY A 158 -16.82 -10.33 -3.31
C GLY A 158 -15.65 -10.09 -4.25
N GLY A 159 -14.81 -11.11 -4.48
CA GLY A 159 -13.69 -11.02 -5.41
C GLY A 159 -14.12 -10.84 -6.86
N ARG A 160 -15.16 -11.56 -7.31
CA ARG A 160 -15.72 -11.34 -8.65
C ARG A 160 -16.19 -9.91 -8.83
N MET A 161 -16.89 -9.36 -7.84
CA MET A 161 -17.39 -7.99 -7.87
C MET A 161 -16.24 -6.95 -7.87
N LEU A 162 -15.15 -7.22 -7.13
CA LEU A 162 -13.92 -6.43 -7.19
C LEU A 162 -13.34 -6.41 -8.61
N HIS A 163 -13.10 -7.59 -9.19
CA HIS A 163 -12.50 -7.67 -10.53
C HIS A 163 -13.42 -7.10 -11.62
N GLN A 164 -14.74 -7.25 -11.51
CA GLN A 164 -15.70 -6.61 -12.41
C GLN A 164 -15.64 -5.08 -12.30
N SER A 165 -15.69 -4.54 -11.08
CA SER A 165 -15.61 -3.09 -10.85
C SER A 165 -14.28 -2.51 -11.35
N LEU A 166 -13.19 -3.25 -11.17
CA LEU A 166 -11.86 -2.86 -11.67
C LEU A 166 -11.77 -2.94 -13.20
N ALA A 167 -12.40 -3.94 -13.83
CA ALA A 167 -12.47 -4.05 -15.28
C ALA A 167 -13.31 -2.92 -15.91
N GLU A 168 -14.42 -2.53 -15.27
CA GLU A 168 -15.23 -1.38 -15.68
C GLU A 168 -14.48 -0.06 -15.56
N LEU A 169 -13.65 0.09 -14.54
CA LEU A 169 -12.79 1.26 -14.38
C LEU A 169 -11.68 1.30 -15.43
N ASN A 170 -11.12 0.14 -15.79
CA ASN A 170 -10.03 -0.01 -16.74
C ASN A 170 -10.50 0.17 -18.21
N ASP A 171 -10.96 1.36 -18.56
CA ASP A 171 -11.46 1.70 -19.89
C ASP A 171 -10.35 1.89 -20.94
N GLY A 172 -9.07 1.88 -20.53
CA GLY A 172 -7.90 2.04 -21.40
C GLY A 172 -7.71 3.47 -21.93
N HIS A 173 -8.56 4.41 -21.53
CA HIS A 173 -8.55 5.79 -22.00
C HIS A 173 -8.43 6.79 -20.84
N ARG A 174 -9.35 6.75 -19.88
CA ARG A 174 -9.29 7.54 -18.65
C ARG A 174 -8.45 6.85 -17.59
N PHE A 175 -8.58 5.53 -17.48
CA PHE A 175 -7.77 4.74 -16.56
C PHE A 175 -7.22 3.49 -17.24
N LYS A 176 -5.95 3.20 -16.96
CA LYS A 176 -5.30 1.94 -17.26
C LYS A 176 -4.92 1.25 -15.96
N LEU A 177 -5.47 0.07 -15.72
CA LEU A 177 -5.26 -0.69 -14.49
C LEU A 177 -4.00 -1.54 -14.59
N HIS A 178 -3.15 -1.43 -13.57
CA HIS A 178 -1.97 -2.26 -13.42
C HIS A 178 -2.03 -2.98 -12.06
N TYR A 179 -2.22 -4.30 -12.09
CA TYR A 179 -1.94 -5.12 -10.91
C TYR A 179 -0.43 -5.19 -10.70
N VAL A 180 0.01 -4.87 -9.49
CA VAL A 180 1.42 -4.83 -9.11
C VAL A 180 1.61 -5.46 -7.74
N THR A 181 2.74 -6.12 -7.57
CA THR A 181 3.27 -6.53 -6.27
C THR A 181 3.73 -5.32 -5.47
N ALA A 182 3.94 -5.48 -4.15
CA ALA A 182 4.51 -4.42 -3.30
C ALA A 182 5.89 -3.94 -3.80
N ARG A 183 6.71 -4.85 -4.35
CA ARG A 183 8.00 -4.53 -4.98
C ARG A 183 7.83 -3.66 -6.22
N GLU A 184 6.94 -4.05 -7.13
CA GLU A 184 6.68 -3.29 -8.35
C GLU A 184 6.07 -1.92 -8.03
N MET A 185 5.18 -1.83 -7.03
CA MET A 185 4.63 -0.57 -6.55
C MET A 185 5.74 0.37 -6.05
N TYR A 186 6.68 -0.14 -5.26
CA TYR A 186 7.86 0.63 -4.84
C TYR A 186 8.69 1.09 -6.04
N ASN A 187 9.00 0.20 -6.98
CA ASN A 187 9.78 0.56 -8.17
C ASN A 187 9.12 1.66 -9.00
N VAL A 188 7.80 1.60 -9.19
CA VAL A 188 7.04 2.64 -9.91
C VAL A 188 7.06 3.97 -9.15
N ALA A 189 6.94 3.96 -7.82
CA ALA A 189 7.06 5.18 -7.01
C ALA A 189 8.47 5.79 -7.10
N MET A 190 9.51 4.95 -7.10
CA MET A 190 10.90 5.41 -7.25
C MET A 190 11.15 5.99 -8.66
N ALA A 191 10.65 5.33 -9.70
CA ALA A 191 10.72 5.85 -11.07
C ALA A 191 9.98 7.20 -11.20
N ALA A 192 8.81 7.33 -10.57
CA ALA A 192 8.08 8.60 -10.53
C ALA A 192 8.90 9.71 -9.86
N MET A 193 9.55 9.41 -8.73
CA MET A 193 10.42 10.38 -8.05
C MET A 193 11.66 10.75 -8.89
N ASP A 194 12.16 9.86 -9.75
CA ASP A 194 13.20 10.18 -10.75
C ASP A 194 12.68 10.94 -11.97
N GLY A 195 11.39 11.24 -12.02
CA GLY A 195 10.78 11.96 -13.12
C GLY A 195 10.54 11.11 -14.37
N CYS A 196 10.55 9.78 -14.25
CA CYS A 196 10.04 8.91 -15.31
C CYS A 196 8.56 9.22 -15.61
N ALA A 197 8.13 8.97 -16.84
CA ALA A 197 6.78 9.27 -17.32
C ALA A 197 6.29 8.19 -18.29
N GLY A 198 5.04 8.29 -18.74
CA GLY A 198 4.42 7.34 -19.65
C GLY A 198 3.75 6.17 -18.93
N ASP A 199 3.83 4.97 -19.51
CA ASP A 199 3.19 3.78 -18.95
C ASP A 199 3.98 3.25 -17.74
N PRO A 200 3.38 3.20 -16.53
CA PRO A 200 4.06 2.72 -15.33
C PRO A 200 4.50 1.25 -15.42
N HIS A 201 3.91 0.46 -16.33
CA HIS A 201 4.31 -0.93 -16.57
C HIS A 201 5.79 -1.08 -16.94
N ALA A 202 6.36 -0.09 -17.63
CA ALA A 202 7.77 -0.11 -18.04
C ALA A 202 8.75 -0.05 -16.84
N TYR A 203 8.27 0.36 -15.66
CA TYR A 203 9.09 0.61 -14.47
C TYR A 203 8.89 -0.43 -13.37
N ARG A 204 8.30 -1.59 -13.67
CA ARG A 204 8.09 -2.68 -12.72
C ARG A 204 9.37 -3.20 -12.07
N ASP A 205 10.48 -3.14 -12.81
CA ASP A 205 11.80 -3.64 -12.41
C ASP A 205 12.85 -2.50 -12.34
N TYR A 206 12.42 -1.28 -12.01
CA TYR A 206 13.24 -0.07 -12.10
C TYR A 206 14.50 -0.08 -11.21
N LEU A 207 14.37 -0.29 -9.89
CA LEU A 207 15.51 -0.36 -8.97
C LEU A 207 15.73 -1.78 -8.44
N LEU A 208 14.64 -2.41 -8.00
CA LEU A 208 14.68 -3.75 -7.43
C LEU A 208 14.41 -4.78 -8.53
N PRO A 209 15.29 -5.78 -8.77
CA PRO A 209 15.03 -6.82 -9.74
C PRO A 209 13.88 -7.73 -9.30
N PRO A 210 13.29 -8.52 -10.22
CA PRO A 210 12.33 -9.56 -9.84
C PRO A 210 12.98 -10.55 -8.86
N PRO A 211 12.19 -11.14 -7.93
CA PRO A 211 12.71 -12.15 -7.02
C PRO A 211 13.26 -13.35 -7.80
N PRO A 212 14.34 -13.98 -7.32
CA PRO A 212 14.92 -15.13 -8.00
C PRO A 212 13.89 -16.26 -8.10
N ILE A 213 13.63 -16.72 -9.33
CA ILE A 213 12.84 -17.92 -9.57
C ILE A 213 13.82 -19.10 -9.45
N ILE A 214 13.56 -20.04 -8.54
CA ILE A 214 14.30 -21.30 -8.51
C ILE A 214 14.02 -22.01 -9.83
N SER A 215 15.00 -21.97 -10.74
CA SER A 215 14.95 -22.76 -11.97
C SER A 215 15.05 -24.22 -11.57
N GLN A 216 14.06 -25.04 -11.93
CA GLN A 216 14.17 -26.48 -11.73
C GLN A 216 15.44 -26.97 -12.41
N HIS A 217 16.33 -27.60 -11.65
CA HIS A 217 17.52 -28.25 -12.20
C HIS A 217 17.08 -29.18 -13.33
N GLN A 218 17.56 -28.92 -14.54
CA GLN A 218 17.60 -29.93 -15.58
C GLN A 218 18.53 -31.04 -15.06
N GLY A 219 17.92 -32.09 -14.52
CA GLY A 219 18.65 -33.30 -14.16
C GLY A 219 19.36 -33.81 -15.41
N THR A 220 20.68 -33.78 -15.37
CA THR A 220 21.54 -34.48 -16.33
C THR A 220 21.24 -35.97 -16.19
N THR A 221 20.44 -36.52 -17.09
CA THR A 221 20.40 -37.96 -17.33
C THR A 221 21.75 -38.35 -17.91
N SER A 222 22.51 -39.11 -17.12
CA SER A 222 23.70 -39.85 -17.56
C SER A 222 23.27 -41.14 -18.25
#